data_AF-A0A841QIS4-F1
#
_entry.id   AF-A0A841QIS4-F1
#
_cell.length_a   1.000
_cell.length_b   1.000
_cell.length_c   1.000
_cell.angle_alpha   90.00
_cell.angle_beta   90.00
_cell.angle_gamma   90.00
#
_symmetry.space_group_name_H-M   'P 1'
#
loop_
_entity.id
_entity.type
_entity.pdbx_description
1 polymer ?
#
loop_
_entity_poly.entity_id
_entity_poly.type
_entity_poly.pdbx_seq_one_letter_code
_entity_poly.pdbx_strand_id
1 'polypeptide(L)'
;MTCSTTNGVVTFDYAAWSARYPALAQNVDATLAQSYFDAATFYLSNTPCSPVRDPTKRALLLGLLVAHLATLYLPQSQGGTGGLVGRVASATRGSVSVGTDMGNQQERAAWFNQTQFGASFWAATRYLRQARYVPGFPQRPRIWP
;
A
#
# COMPACT_ATOMS: atom_id res chain seq x y z
N MET A 1 17.79 7.04 -18.15
CA MET A 1 16.35 7.20 -17.85
C MET A 1 16.19 8.56 -17.18
N THR A 2 15.80 9.58 -17.93
CA THR A 2 15.66 10.96 -17.45
C THR A 2 14.23 11.14 -16.92
N CYS A 3 14.06 11.26 -15.60
CA CYS A 3 12.77 11.70 -15.06
C CYS A 3 12.66 13.21 -15.22
N SER A 4 11.61 13.67 -15.91
CA SER A 4 11.23 15.07 -15.95
C SER A 4 10.71 15.52 -14.59
N THR A 5 11.17 16.67 -14.12
CA THR A 5 11.15 17.09 -12.71
C THR A 5 9.82 17.64 -12.19
N THR A 6 8.73 17.64 -12.97
CA THR A 6 7.51 18.37 -12.60
C THR A 6 6.20 17.62 -12.86
N ASN A 7 6.16 16.64 -13.77
CA ASN A 7 4.95 15.87 -14.06
C ASN A 7 5.05 14.46 -13.47
N GLY A 8 4.21 14.15 -12.48
CA GLY A 8 4.08 12.79 -11.95
C GLY A 8 4.28 12.63 -10.44
N VAL A 9 4.03 13.67 -9.65
CA VAL A 9 3.80 13.56 -8.20
C VAL A 9 2.28 13.55 -7.97
N VAL A 10 1.81 12.65 -7.11
CA VAL A 10 0.39 12.61 -6.71
C VAL A 10 0.18 13.53 -5.51
N THR A 11 -0.76 14.46 -5.63
CA THR A 11 -1.30 15.20 -4.48
C THR A 11 -2.45 14.41 -3.86
N PHE A 12 -2.49 14.32 -2.53
CA PHE A 12 -3.58 13.64 -1.85
C PHE A 12 -4.87 14.45 -1.96
N ASP A 13 -5.96 13.79 -2.38
CA ASP A 13 -7.30 14.35 -2.44
C ASP A 13 -8.19 13.63 -1.43
N TYR A 14 -8.46 14.30 -0.31
CA TYR A 14 -9.30 13.75 0.74
C TYR A 14 -10.76 13.58 0.29
N ALA A 15 -11.29 14.42 -0.59
CA ALA A 15 -12.66 14.29 -1.06
C ALA A 15 -12.82 13.03 -1.93
N ALA A 16 -11.88 12.80 -2.84
CA ALA A 16 -11.84 11.59 -3.65
C ALA A 16 -11.61 10.32 -2.80
N TRP A 17 -10.76 10.40 -1.77
CA TRP A 17 -10.50 9.29 -0.87
C TRP A 17 -11.70 8.96 0.02
N SER A 18 -12.31 9.97 0.66
CA SER A 18 -13.45 9.78 1.56
C SER A 18 -14.70 9.27 0.82
N ALA A 19 -14.92 9.71 -0.43
CA ALA A 19 -15.98 9.17 -1.28
C ALA A 19 -15.78 7.68 -1.61
N ARG A 20 -14.51 7.23 -1.71
CA ARG A 20 -14.16 5.82 -1.98
C ARG A 20 -14.23 4.94 -0.73
N TYR A 21 -13.90 5.49 0.43
CA TYR A 21 -13.85 4.77 1.70
C TYR A 21 -14.75 5.44 2.77
N PRO A 22 -16.07 5.51 2.54
CA PRO A 22 -16.97 6.31 3.38
C PRO A 22 -17.00 5.83 4.84
N ALA A 23 -16.88 4.53 5.09
CA ALA A 23 -16.84 3.97 6.45
C ALA A 23 -15.60 4.42 7.24
N LEU A 24 -14.44 4.59 6.59
CA LEU A 24 -13.22 5.06 7.24
C LEU A 24 -13.27 6.58 7.45
N ALA A 25 -13.83 7.32 6.48
CA ALA A 25 -13.95 8.77 6.55
C ALA A 25 -14.81 9.27 7.74
N GLN A 26 -15.69 8.42 8.27
CA GLN A 26 -16.46 8.74 9.50
C GLN A 26 -15.57 8.94 10.73
N ASN A 27 -14.40 8.28 10.77
CA ASN A 27 -13.52 8.26 11.94
C ASN A 27 -12.12 8.80 11.63
N VAL A 28 -11.84 9.16 10.38
CA VAL A 28 -10.55 9.68 9.91
C VAL A 28 -10.78 11.01 9.21
N ASP A 29 -10.38 12.08 9.88
CA ASP A 29 -10.41 13.43 9.32
C ASP A 29 -9.34 13.64 8.24
N ALA A 30 -9.41 14.78 7.55
CA ALA A 30 -8.50 15.11 6.46
C ALA A 30 -7.03 15.21 6.89
N THR A 31 -6.75 15.74 8.08
CA THR A 31 -5.39 15.90 8.62
C THR A 31 -4.78 14.54 8.92
N LEU A 32 -5.54 13.67 9.59
CA LEU A 32 -5.10 12.32 9.89
C LEU A 32 -4.90 11.50 8.61
N ALA A 33 -5.83 11.59 7.66
CA ALA A 33 -5.70 10.94 6.35
C ALA A 33 -4.45 11.42 5.58
N GLN A 34 -4.13 12.72 5.63
CA GLN A 34 -2.91 13.27 5.05
C GLN A 34 -1.66 12.67 5.72
N SER A 35 -1.64 12.54 7.05
CA SER A 35 -0.51 11.93 7.75
C SER A 35 -0.28 10.46 7.35
N TYR A 36 -1.37 9.71 7.12
CA TYR A 36 -1.29 8.36 6.57
C TYR A 36 -0.84 8.35 5.12
N PHE A 37 -1.19 9.37 4.32
CA PHE A 37 -0.70 9.50 2.96
C PHE A 37 0.82 9.73 2.95
N ASP A 38 1.32 10.60 3.82
CA ASP A 38 2.75 10.85 3.95
C ASP A 38 3.49 9.56 4.35
N ALA A 39 2.95 8.80 5.30
CA ALA A 39 3.46 7.48 5.67
C ALA A 39 3.36 6.45 4.52
N ALA A 40 2.28 6.48 3.72
CA ALA A 40 2.12 5.61 2.56
C ALA A 40 3.24 5.80 1.52
N THR A 41 3.80 7.01 1.41
CA THR A 41 4.92 7.27 0.49
C THR A 41 6.20 6.52 0.83
N PHE A 42 6.35 6.02 2.06
CA PHE A 42 7.48 5.15 2.46
C PHE A 42 7.41 3.78 1.78
N TYR A 43 6.20 3.28 1.51
CA TYR A 43 5.99 1.97 0.88
C TYR A 43 5.93 2.06 -0.65
N LEU A 44 5.41 3.17 -1.17
CA LEU A 44 5.35 3.43 -2.61
C LEU A 44 5.86 4.84 -2.90
N SER A 45 7.01 4.92 -3.60
CA SER A 45 7.60 6.21 -3.97
C SER A 45 6.60 7.08 -4.73
N ASN A 46 6.39 8.30 -4.24
CA ASN A 46 5.56 9.32 -4.88
C ASN A 46 6.40 10.36 -5.65
N THR A 47 7.60 9.98 -6.08
CA THR A 47 8.46 10.87 -6.90
C THR A 47 8.13 10.72 -8.38
N PRO A 48 8.51 11.67 -9.26
CA PRO A 48 8.40 11.50 -10.71
C PRO A 48 9.11 10.24 -11.24
N CYS A 49 10.07 9.72 -10.47
CA CYS A 49 10.80 8.49 -10.77
C CYS A 49 10.17 7.20 -10.25
N SER A 50 8.98 7.25 -9.67
CA SER A 50 8.26 6.06 -9.22
C SER A 50 8.18 4.99 -10.31
N PRO A 51 8.32 3.70 -9.97
CA PRO A 51 8.09 2.63 -10.94
C PRO A 51 6.63 2.62 -11.46
N VAL A 52 5.69 3.18 -10.70
CA VAL A 52 4.30 3.37 -11.12
C VAL A 52 4.16 4.71 -11.83
N ARG A 53 4.38 4.73 -13.15
CA ARG A 53 4.46 5.97 -13.94
C ARG A 53 3.12 6.70 -14.08
N ASP A 54 2.02 5.97 -14.20
CA ASP A 54 0.67 6.53 -14.25
C ASP A 54 0.29 7.14 -12.89
N PRO A 55 0.10 8.47 -12.79
CA PRO A 55 -0.23 9.14 -11.54
C PRO A 55 -1.61 8.73 -11.02
N THR A 56 -2.58 8.46 -11.89
CA THR A 56 -3.93 8.02 -11.51
C THR A 56 -3.87 6.65 -10.84
N LYS A 57 -3.15 5.70 -11.45
CA LYS A 57 -2.91 4.38 -10.85
C LYS A 57 -2.17 4.50 -9.52
N ARG A 58 -1.18 5.38 -9.44
CA ARG A 58 -0.41 5.60 -8.21
C ARG A 58 -1.27 6.18 -7.09
N ALA A 59 -2.15 7.13 -7.41
CA ALA A 59 -3.08 7.71 -6.44
C ALA A 59 -4.00 6.64 -5.83
N LEU A 60 -4.50 5.70 -6.65
CA LEU A 60 -5.31 4.58 -6.15
C LEU A 60 -4.51 3.63 -5.25
N LEU A 61 -3.26 3.32 -5.61
CA LEU A 61 -2.39 2.47 -4.79
C LEU A 61 -2.01 3.13 -3.45
N LEU A 62 -1.68 4.42 -3.47
CA LEU A 62 -1.45 5.20 -2.25
C LEU A 62 -2.73 5.29 -1.41
N GLY A 63 -3.90 5.47 -2.03
CA GLY A 63 -5.19 5.47 -1.34
C GLY A 63 -5.51 4.15 -0.64
N LEU A 64 -5.13 3.00 -1.22
CA LEU A 64 -5.23 1.69 -0.56
C LEU A 64 -4.30 1.59 0.66
N LEU A 65 -3.09 2.15 0.59
CA LEU A 65 -2.17 2.20 1.73
C LEU A 65 -2.69 3.12 2.83
N VAL A 66 -3.27 4.27 2.50
CA VAL A 66 -3.93 5.16 3.47
C VAL A 66 -5.07 4.42 4.18
N ALA A 67 -5.93 3.72 3.42
CA ALA A 67 -7.01 2.93 3.99
C ALA A 67 -6.51 1.77 4.86
N HIS A 68 -5.40 1.14 4.47
CA HIS A 68 -4.75 0.11 5.27
C HIS A 68 -4.26 0.66 6.62
N LEU A 69 -3.51 1.76 6.60
CA LEU A 69 -2.98 2.40 7.81
C LEU A 69 -4.13 2.90 8.71
N ALA A 70 -5.13 3.56 8.13
CA ALA A 70 -6.33 3.97 8.86
C ALA A 70 -6.99 2.79 9.57
N THR A 71 -7.18 1.67 8.89
CA THR A 71 -7.79 0.47 9.48
C THR A 71 -6.92 -0.13 10.59
N LEU A 72 -5.60 -0.13 10.46
CA LEU A 72 -4.69 -0.65 11.48
C LEU A 72 -4.72 0.17 12.77
N TYR A 73 -4.75 1.50 12.64
CA TYR A 73 -4.65 2.41 13.78
C TYR A 73 -5.98 2.81 14.38
N LEU A 74 -7.09 2.66 13.65
CA LEU A 74 -8.42 2.89 14.20
C LEU A 74 -8.74 1.89 15.33
N PRO A 75 -9.36 2.33 16.42
CA PRO A 75 -9.89 1.44 17.45
C PRO A 75 -10.89 0.42 16.87
N GLN A 76 -10.97 -0.77 17.48
CA GLN A 76 -11.92 -1.79 17.04
C GLN A 76 -13.38 -1.34 17.16
N SER A 77 -13.70 -0.45 18.10
CA SER A 77 -15.03 0.17 18.23
C SER A 77 -15.41 1.05 17.03
N GLN A 78 -14.44 1.49 16.24
CA GLN A 78 -14.61 2.34 15.06
C GLN A 78 -14.31 1.59 13.75
N GLY A 79 -14.30 0.25 13.78
CA GLY A 79 -14.10 -0.59 12.60
C GLY A 79 -12.64 -0.84 12.22
N GLY A 80 -11.67 -0.45 13.05
CA GLY A 80 -10.26 -0.79 12.87
C GLY A 80 -9.81 -2.05 13.59
N THR A 81 -8.51 -2.31 13.63
CA THR A 81 -7.92 -3.44 14.36
C THR A 81 -7.41 -3.06 15.76
N GLY A 82 -7.50 -1.79 16.14
CA GLY A 82 -7.10 -1.31 17.47
C GLY A 82 -5.61 -1.50 17.79
N GLY A 83 -4.74 -1.51 16.77
CA GLY A 83 -3.31 -1.74 16.96
C GLY A 83 -2.95 -3.20 17.28
N LEU A 84 -3.87 -4.15 17.13
CA LEU A 84 -3.55 -5.57 17.17
C LEU A 84 -2.65 -5.93 15.98
N VAL A 85 -1.37 -6.23 16.28
CA VAL A 85 -0.39 -6.70 15.30
C VAL A 85 -0.33 -8.23 15.39
N GLY A 86 -0.85 -8.92 14.38
CA GLY A 86 -0.92 -10.38 14.33
C GLY A 86 -2.21 -10.89 13.68
N ARG A 87 -2.26 -12.18 13.31
CA ARG A 87 -3.49 -12.79 12.78
C ARG A 87 -4.50 -12.97 13.92
N VAL A 88 -5.70 -12.42 13.76
CA VAL A 88 -6.84 -12.85 14.58
C VAL A 88 -7.31 -14.20 14.02
N ALA A 89 -6.76 -15.29 14.54
CA ALA A 89 -7.15 -16.65 14.14
C ALA A 89 -8.54 -17.04 14.67
N SER A 90 -9.00 -16.37 15.73
CA SER A 90 -10.34 -16.49 16.30
C SER A 90 -10.71 -15.22 17.06
N ALA A 91 -11.97 -14.81 16.96
CA ALA A 91 -12.58 -13.84 17.86
C ALA A 91 -13.90 -14.45 18.36
N THR A 92 -13.97 -14.76 19.66
CA THR A 92 -15.16 -15.32 20.29
C THR A 92 -15.92 -14.21 21.00
N ARG A 93 -17.13 -13.88 20.56
CA ARG A 93 -18.05 -12.98 21.29
C ARG A 93 -19.43 -13.64 21.36
N GLY A 94 -19.60 -14.59 22.29
CA GLY A 94 -20.85 -15.33 22.51
C GLY A 94 -21.30 -16.13 21.28
N SER A 95 -21.12 -17.46 21.31
CA SER A 95 -21.52 -18.45 20.28
C SER A 95 -21.16 -18.19 18.80
N VAL A 96 -20.55 -17.07 18.44
CA VAL A 96 -20.10 -16.75 17.08
C VAL A 96 -18.58 -16.67 17.08
N SER A 97 -17.97 -17.61 16.37
CA SER A 97 -16.54 -17.68 16.09
C SER A 97 -16.33 -17.51 14.59
N VAL A 98 -15.62 -16.47 14.18
CA VAL A 98 -15.20 -16.30 12.78
C VAL A 98 -13.72 -16.62 12.69
N GLY A 99 -13.38 -17.65 11.89
CA GLY A 99 -11.99 -17.99 11.54
C GLY A 99 -11.73 -17.65 10.09
N THR A 100 -10.78 -16.76 9.83
CA THR A 100 -10.33 -16.42 8.47
C THR A 100 -8.88 -16.88 8.31
N ASP A 101 -8.61 -17.79 7.37
CA ASP A 101 -7.27 -18.28 7.07
C ASP A 101 -6.87 -17.93 5.63
N MET A 102 -5.62 -17.50 5.47
CA MET A 102 -4.96 -17.15 4.19
C MET A 102 -3.76 -18.07 3.91
N GLY A 103 -3.62 -19.18 4.65
CA GLY A 103 -2.57 -20.18 4.50
C GLY A 103 -1.19 -19.69 4.95
N ASN A 104 -0.14 -20.38 4.51
CA ASN A 104 1.24 -20.01 4.80
C ASN A 104 1.67 -18.81 3.95
N GLN A 105 1.76 -17.64 4.55
CA GLN A 105 2.18 -16.40 3.88
C GLN A 105 3.67 -16.17 4.08
N GLN A 106 4.36 -15.77 3.00
CA GLN A 106 5.73 -15.28 3.09
C GLN A 106 5.76 -14.08 4.04
N GLU A 107 6.81 -13.95 4.87
CA GLU A 107 6.94 -12.88 5.88
C GLU A 107 6.69 -11.48 5.29
N ARG A 108 7.11 -11.26 4.05
CA ARG A 108 6.97 -10.00 3.31
C ARG A 108 5.51 -9.62 3.01
N ALA A 109 4.58 -10.58 2.99
CA ALA A 109 3.16 -10.36 2.73
C ALA A 109 2.33 -10.27 4.04
N ALA A 110 2.87 -10.74 5.17
CA ALA A 110 2.11 -10.92 6.41
C ALA A 110 1.51 -9.62 6.93
N TRP A 111 2.26 -8.51 6.89
CA TRP A 111 1.76 -7.20 7.35
C TRP A 111 0.62 -6.67 6.48
N PHE A 112 0.78 -6.70 5.16
CA PHE A 112 -0.25 -6.25 4.22
C PHE A 112 -1.55 -7.06 4.36
N ASN A 113 -1.44 -8.35 4.66
CA ASN A 113 -2.60 -9.24 4.84
C ASN A 113 -3.38 -9.02 6.15
N GLN A 114 -2.97 -8.06 7.01
CA GLN A 114 -3.74 -7.71 8.21
C GLN A 114 -5.06 -6.98 7.90
N THR A 115 -5.21 -6.42 6.69
CA THR A 115 -6.46 -5.75 6.27
C THR A 115 -6.78 -6.08 4.81
N GLN A 116 -8.06 -5.95 4.43
CA GLN A 116 -8.48 -6.09 3.03
C GLN A 116 -7.78 -5.11 2.08
N PHE A 117 -7.49 -3.88 2.54
CA PHE A 117 -6.87 -2.84 1.72
C PHE A 117 -5.39 -3.13 1.47
N GLY A 118 -4.68 -3.55 2.51
CA GLY A 118 -3.29 -3.99 2.39
C GLY A 118 -3.16 -5.23 1.50
N ALA A 119 -4.03 -6.23 1.65
CA ALA A 119 -4.05 -7.41 0.79
C ALA A 119 -4.29 -7.04 -0.70
N SER A 120 -5.23 -6.11 -0.95
CA SER A 120 -5.51 -5.59 -2.29
C SER A 120 -4.31 -4.84 -2.89
N PHE A 121 -3.66 -3.98 -2.09
CA PHE A 121 -2.43 -3.29 -2.51
C PHE A 121 -1.33 -4.29 -2.84
N TRP A 122 -1.12 -5.29 -1.99
CA TRP A 122 -0.12 -6.33 -2.21
C TRP A 122 -0.39 -7.09 -3.50
N ALA A 123 -1.63 -7.54 -3.73
CA ALA A 123 -2.00 -8.22 -4.98
C ALA A 123 -1.77 -7.32 -6.21
N ALA A 124 -2.23 -6.07 -6.17
CA ALA A 124 -2.12 -5.13 -7.29
C ALA A 124 -0.67 -4.78 -7.67
N THR A 125 0.25 -4.82 -6.71
CA THR A 125 1.66 -4.45 -6.90
C THR A 125 2.59 -5.65 -7.16
N ARG A 126 2.04 -6.84 -7.44
CA ARG A 126 2.84 -8.06 -7.70
C ARG A 126 3.92 -7.85 -8.77
N TYR A 127 3.61 -7.10 -9.83
CA TYR A 127 4.54 -6.81 -10.92
C TYR A 127 5.78 -6.00 -10.50
N LEU A 128 5.70 -5.25 -9.39
CA LEU A 128 6.82 -4.45 -8.87
C LEU A 128 7.85 -5.30 -8.09
N ARG A 129 7.48 -6.52 -7.72
CA ARG A 129 8.30 -7.42 -6.90
C ARG A 129 8.89 -8.59 -7.70
N GLN A 130 8.84 -8.51 -9.02
CA GLN A 130 9.48 -9.45 -9.94
C GLN A 130 10.85 -8.94 -10.34
N ALA A 131 11.77 -9.85 -10.67
CA ALA A 131 13.09 -9.49 -11.18
C ALA A 131 12.95 -8.78 -12.54
N ARG A 132 13.60 -7.63 -12.69
CA ARG A 132 13.69 -6.92 -13.97
C ARG A 132 15.06 -7.17 -14.58
N TYR A 133 15.08 -7.77 -15.76
CA TYR A 133 16.32 -7.91 -16.53
C TYR A 133 16.79 -6.55 -17.02
N VAL A 134 18.03 -6.20 -16.68
CA VAL A 134 18.72 -5.02 -17.21
C VAL A 134 19.88 -5.56 -18.07
N PRO A 135 19.83 -5.38 -19.41
CA PRO A 135 20.91 -5.84 -20.25
C PRO A 135 22.21 -5.12 -19.88
N GLY A 136 23.32 -5.86 -19.86
CA GLY A 136 24.63 -5.27 -19.67
C GLY A 136 24.99 -4.31 -20.81
N PHE A 137 25.87 -3.35 -20.53
CA PHE A 137 26.46 -2.53 -21.59
C PHE A 137 27.30 -3.42 -22.52
N PRO A 138 27.31 -3.14 -23.83
CA PRO A 138 28.20 -3.83 -24.76
C PRO A 138 29.65 -3.66 -24.26
N GLN A 139 30.29 -4.77 -23.90
CA GLN A 139 31.70 -4.77 -23.57
C GLN A 139 32.47 -4.46 -24.86
N ARG A 140 33.28 -3.39 -24.86
CA ARG A 140 34.20 -3.15 -25.98
C ARG A 140 35.24 -4.29 -25.97
N PRO A 141 35.43 -5.05 -27.07
CA PRO A 141 36.46 -6.06 -27.11
C PRO A 141 37.82 -5.41 -26.86
N ARG A 142 38.56 -5.94 -25.89
CA ARG A 142 39.91 -5.46 -25.56
C ARG A 142 40.87 -6.00 -26.60
N ILE A 143 40.95 -5.33 -27.74
CA ILE A 143 42.00 -5.56 -28.75
C ILE A 143 43.32 -4.99 -28.20
N TRP A 144 44.30 -5.86 -27.95
CA TRP A 144 45.69 -5.50 -27.62
C TRP A 144 46.51 -5.45 -28.93
N PRO A 145 47.49 -4.54 -29.07
CA PRO A 145 48.40 -4.54 -30.22
C PRO A 145 49.30 -5.77 -30.32
#